data_AF-A0A815FU78-F1
#
_entry.id   AF-A0A815FU78-F1
#
_cell.length_a   1.000
_cell.length_b   1.000
_cell.length_c   1.000
_cell.angle_alpha   90.00
_cell.angle_beta   90.00
_cell.angle_gamma   90.00
#
_symmetry.space_group_name_H-M   'P 1'
#
loop_
_entity.id
_entity.type
_entity.pdbx_description
1 polymer ?
#
loop_
_entity_poly.entity_id
_entity_poly.type
_entity_poly.pdbx_seq_one_letter_code
_entity_poly.pdbx_strand_id
1 'polypeptide(L)'
;MSSSFVDALASAQAQLYRYGGTFLIVAGDLGGIFNLIMFLQPSLRWNPCSAYFLAYAGSNLIYINFSMILTSLREGFHVDPSVQSLGFCRLRVYMYYVFTVLPTTLLIMVTIDRTFISLLTYRNIREMNRHIMPVVNEQPTSVEHRMKVKDQQLIVMLLSQVLVTIVCIIPFTGYRMYSQITQNQPKAAVRQSIESFVQASSVFVNYIPACINFYVYTWTTRTFRNQVKRVLIKLFQC
;
A
#
# COMPACT_ATOMS: atom_id res chain seq x y z
N MET A 1 16.42 -33.32 -18.66
CA MET A 1 15.05 -32.77 -18.52
C MET A 1 14.91 -31.91 -17.26
N SER A 2 15.49 -32.30 -16.11
CA SER A 2 15.47 -31.48 -14.89
C SER A 2 16.25 -30.16 -15.02
N SER A 3 17.41 -30.15 -15.69
CA SER A 3 18.22 -28.94 -15.90
C SER A 3 17.51 -27.87 -16.73
N SER A 4 16.98 -28.23 -17.90
CA SER A 4 16.24 -27.32 -18.78
C SER A 4 15.01 -26.69 -18.11
N PHE A 5 14.35 -27.41 -17.20
CA PHE A 5 13.22 -26.89 -16.44
C PHE A 5 13.65 -25.89 -15.36
N VAL A 6 14.77 -26.17 -14.67
CA VAL A 6 15.37 -25.25 -13.68
C VAL A 6 15.78 -23.93 -14.34
N ASP A 7 16.43 -24.00 -15.50
CA ASP A 7 16.85 -22.80 -16.25
C ASP A 7 15.64 -21.99 -16.73
N ALA A 8 14.57 -22.66 -17.17
CA ALA A 8 13.33 -22.00 -17.57
C ALA A 8 12.71 -21.20 -16.40
N LEU A 9 12.62 -21.78 -15.20
CA LEU A 9 12.12 -21.11 -14.00
C LEU A 9 12.96 -19.89 -13.61
N ALA A 10 14.29 -20.03 -13.64
CA ALA A 10 15.21 -18.93 -13.33
C ALA A 10 15.07 -17.78 -14.34
N SER A 11 14.94 -18.11 -15.63
CA SER A 11 14.73 -17.10 -16.67
C SER A 11 13.37 -16.40 -16.55
N ALA A 12 12.31 -17.12 -16.19
CA ALA A 12 10.98 -16.57 -15.96
C ALA A 12 10.96 -15.60 -14.77
N GLN A 13 11.65 -15.97 -13.68
CA GLN A 13 11.85 -15.09 -12.53
C GLN A 13 12.59 -13.80 -12.95
N ALA A 14 13.69 -13.91 -13.69
CA ALA A 14 14.45 -12.75 -14.13
C ALA A 14 13.61 -11.82 -15.03
N GLN A 15 12.83 -12.37 -15.97
CA GLN A 15 11.95 -11.59 -16.84
C GLN A 15 10.81 -10.90 -16.06
N LEU A 16 10.24 -11.58 -15.06
CA LEU A 16 9.19 -11.02 -14.21
C LEU A 16 9.68 -9.75 -13.50
N TYR A 17 10.87 -9.81 -12.88
CA TYR A 17 11.44 -8.65 -12.19
C TYR A 17 11.97 -7.58 -13.16
N ARG A 18 12.51 -7.98 -14.31
CA ARG A 18 13.08 -7.05 -15.28
C ARG A 18 12.02 -6.23 -16.02
N TYR A 19 10.92 -6.84 -16.45
CA TYR A 19 9.87 -6.12 -17.17
C TYR A 19 8.70 -5.75 -16.25
N GLY A 20 8.20 -6.71 -15.48
CA GLY A 20 7.10 -6.48 -14.54
C GLY A 20 7.51 -5.57 -13.38
N GLY A 21 8.72 -5.77 -12.83
CA GLY A 21 9.24 -4.96 -11.73
C GLY A 21 9.45 -3.51 -12.15
N THR A 22 10.10 -3.27 -13.29
CA THR A 22 10.29 -1.92 -13.83
C THR A 22 8.97 -1.22 -14.12
N PHE A 23 7.99 -1.93 -14.72
CA PHE A 23 6.66 -1.36 -14.95
C PHE A 23 5.98 -0.93 -13.63
N LEU A 24 6.00 -1.80 -12.61
CA LEU A 24 5.41 -1.50 -11.31
C LEU A 24 6.12 -0.35 -10.58
N ILE A 25 7.44 -0.25 -10.67
CA ILE A 25 8.21 0.86 -10.09
C ILE A 25 7.76 2.18 -10.71
N VAL A 26 7.75 2.27 -12.05
CA VAL A 26 7.34 3.50 -12.74
C VAL A 26 5.88 3.85 -12.41
N ALA A 27 4.97 2.89 -12.49
CA ALA A 27 3.56 3.10 -12.18
C ALA A 27 3.35 3.50 -10.70
N GLY A 28 4.12 2.90 -9.79
CA GLY A 28 4.09 3.14 -8.36
C GLY A 28 4.63 4.51 -7.97
N ASP A 29 5.76 4.93 -8.53
CA ASP A 29 6.33 6.27 -8.29
C ASP A 29 5.39 7.37 -8.81
N LEU A 30 4.85 7.21 -10.03
CA LEU A 30 3.86 8.14 -10.57
C LEU A 30 2.64 8.24 -9.65
N GLY A 31 2.05 7.10 -9.28
CA GLY A 31 0.91 7.05 -8.37
C GLY A 31 1.22 7.64 -6.99
N GLY A 32 2.40 7.34 -6.43
CA GLY A 32 2.85 7.85 -5.15
C GLY A 32 3.02 9.37 -5.14
N ILE A 33 3.64 9.94 -6.19
CA ILE A 33 3.78 11.40 -6.35
C ILE A 33 2.40 12.06 -6.44
N PHE A 34 1.47 11.53 -7.25
CA PHE A 34 0.12 12.07 -7.31
C PHE A 34 -0.61 11.98 -5.98
N ASN A 35 -0.47 10.87 -5.23
CA ASN A 35 -1.01 10.74 -3.88
C ASN A 35 -0.46 11.84 -2.94
N LEU A 36 0.86 12.08 -2.96
CA LEU A 36 1.46 13.14 -2.16
C LEU A 36 0.88 14.52 -2.51
N ILE A 37 0.84 14.87 -3.80
CA ILE A 37 0.30 16.16 -4.27
C ILE A 37 -1.16 16.34 -3.80
N MET A 38 -1.97 15.28 -3.89
CA MET A 38 -3.37 15.30 -3.48
C MET A 38 -3.54 15.51 -1.97
N PHE A 39 -2.76 14.82 -1.14
CA PHE A 39 -2.85 14.94 0.32
C PHE A 39 -2.17 16.21 0.87
N LEU A 40 -1.24 16.81 0.13
CA LEU A 40 -0.62 18.11 0.46
C LEU A 40 -1.53 19.31 0.15
N GLN A 41 -2.63 19.10 -0.57
CA GLN A 41 -3.54 20.18 -0.93
C GLN A 41 -4.12 20.86 0.34
N PRO A 42 -4.20 22.22 0.39
CA PRO A 42 -4.65 22.96 1.57
C PRO A 42 -6.05 22.58 2.08
N SER A 43 -6.90 22.04 1.20
CA SER A 43 -8.25 21.58 1.53
C SER A 43 -8.31 20.26 2.31
N LEU A 44 -7.22 19.47 2.30
CA LEU A 44 -7.18 18.13 2.92
C LEU A 44 -6.22 18.05 4.11
N ARG A 45 -5.14 18.86 4.12
CA ARG A 45 -4.04 18.79 5.11
C ARG A 45 -4.44 19.00 6.59
N TRP A 46 -5.60 19.60 6.85
CA TRP A 46 -6.04 19.94 8.22
C TRP A 46 -6.81 18.82 8.93
N ASN A 47 -6.96 17.65 8.30
CA ASN A 47 -7.56 16.48 8.95
C ASN A 47 -6.46 15.59 9.53
N PRO A 48 -6.55 15.14 10.80
CA PRO A 48 -5.55 14.26 11.40
C PRO A 48 -5.35 12.97 10.59
N CYS A 49 -6.43 12.42 10.03
CA CYS A 49 -6.38 11.26 9.14
C CYS A 49 -5.55 11.50 7.87
N SER A 50 -5.56 12.72 7.31
CA SER A 50 -4.78 13.08 6.13
C SER A 50 -3.27 13.02 6.41
N ALA A 51 -2.83 13.29 7.63
CA ALA A 51 -1.42 13.21 8.01
C ALA A 51 -0.92 11.75 7.96
N TYR A 52 -1.71 10.80 8.45
CA TYR A 52 -1.39 9.39 8.35
C TYR A 52 -1.38 8.87 6.91
N PHE A 53 -2.33 9.33 6.07
CA PHE A 53 -2.34 8.99 4.64
C PHE A 53 -1.13 9.57 3.91
N LEU A 54 -0.67 10.76 4.29
CA LEU A 54 0.55 11.35 3.76
C LEU A 54 1.79 10.54 4.18
N ALA A 55 1.89 10.18 5.46
CA ALA A 55 2.96 9.32 5.96
C ALA A 55 2.95 7.94 5.32
N TYR A 56 1.76 7.38 5.06
CA TYR A 56 1.55 6.12 4.36
C TYR A 56 2.06 6.21 2.91
N ALA A 57 1.68 7.25 2.17
CA ALA A 57 2.15 7.48 0.81
C ALA A 57 3.68 7.67 0.75
N GLY A 58 4.26 8.44 1.67
CA GLY A 58 5.71 8.62 1.77
C GLY A 58 6.44 7.32 2.07
N SER A 59 5.93 6.53 3.02
CA SER A 59 6.52 5.22 3.39
C SER A 59 6.51 4.24 2.22
N ASN A 60 5.44 4.21 1.43
CA ASN A 60 5.34 3.37 0.23
C ASN A 60 6.32 3.81 -0.88
N LEU A 61 6.55 5.10 -1.07
CA LEU A 61 7.57 5.59 -2.00
C LEU A 61 8.98 5.17 -1.58
N ILE A 62 9.30 5.27 -0.29
CA ILE A 62 10.58 4.79 0.25
C ILE A 62 10.69 3.27 0.05
N TYR A 63 9.61 2.52 0.29
CA TYR A 63 9.59 1.08 0.08
C TYR A 63 9.87 0.69 -1.38
N ILE A 64 9.22 1.35 -2.34
CA ILE A 64 9.43 1.12 -3.77
C ILE A 64 10.89 1.43 -4.13
N ASN A 65 11.40 2.60 -3.75
CA ASN A 65 12.71 3.06 -4.17
C ASN A 65 13.88 2.29 -3.51
N PHE A 66 13.77 1.96 -2.22
CA PHE A 66 14.88 1.33 -1.49
C PHE A 66 14.76 -0.19 -1.44
N SER A 67 13.56 -0.77 -1.50
CA SER A 67 13.41 -2.23 -1.49
C SER A 67 13.16 -2.79 -2.88
N MET A 68 12.13 -2.32 -3.57
CA MET A 68 11.70 -2.94 -4.83
C MET A 68 12.73 -2.77 -5.95
N ILE A 69 13.37 -1.58 -6.05
CA ILE A 69 14.45 -1.35 -7.02
C ILE A 69 15.62 -2.30 -6.75
N LEU A 70 16.09 -2.40 -5.50
CA LEU A 70 17.20 -3.28 -5.14
C LEU A 70 16.89 -4.76 -5.38
N THR A 71 15.66 -5.20 -5.11
CA THR A 71 15.22 -6.56 -5.41
C THR A 71 15.14 -6.79 -6.93
N SER A 72 14.66 -5.82 -7.70
CA SER A 72 14.59 -5.93 -9.16
C SER A 72 15.98 -5.97 -9.83
N LEU A 73 16.94 -5.21 -9.31
CA LEU A 73 18.34 -5.26 -9.75
C LEU A 73 18.98 -6.62 -9.47
N ARG A 74 18.73 -7.18 -8.29
CA ARG A 74 19.23 -8.49 -7.90
C ARG A 74 18.64 -9.61 -8.75
N GLU A 75 17.32 -9.72 -8.73
CA GLU A 75 16.62 -10.88 -9.31
C GLU A 75 16.51 -10.78 -10.84
N GLY A 76 16.47 -9.56 -11.41
CA GLY A 76 16.32 -9.33 -12.85
C GLY A 76 17.62 -9.07 -13.62
N PHE A 77 18.65 -8.51 -12.96
CA PHE A 77 19.91 -8.14 -13.61
C PHE A 77 21.14 -8.80 -12.99
N HIS A 78 20.97 -9.63 -11.95
CA HIS A 78 22.06 -10.25 -11.20
C HIS A 78 23.08 -9.25 -10.65
N VAL A 79 22.65 -8.01 -10.40
CA VAL A 79 23.47 -6.97 -9.78
C VAL A 79 23.09 -6.87 -8.32
N ASP A 80 24.01 -7.26 -7.44
CA ASP A 80 23.83 -7.23 -5.98
C ASP A 80 24.76 -6.19 -5.32
N PRO A 81 24.30 -4.94 -5.11
CA PRO A 81 25.08 -3.92 -4.39
C PRO A 81 25.36 -4.32 -2.93
N SER A 82 24.57 -5.23 -2.37
CA SER A 82 24.72 -5.73 -1.00
C SER A 82 26.00 -6.53 -0.77
N VAL A 83 26.65 -7.05 -1.82
CA VAL A 83 27.92 -7.80 -1.69
C VAL A 83 29.10 -6.86 -1.47
N GLN A 84 28.98 -5.58 -1.85
CA GLN A 84 30.08 -4.62 -1.78
C GLN A 84 30.32 -4.07 -0.37
N SER A 85 29.29 -4.01 0.49
CA SER A 85 29.47 -3.56 1.87
C SER A 85 28.47 -4.20 2.85
N LEU A 86 28.98 -4.61 4.01
CA LEU A 86 28.15 -5.17 5.08
C LEU A 86 27.11 -4.16 5.60
N GLY A 87 27.48 -2.87 5.63
CA GLY A 87 26.58 -1.78 6.02
C GLY A 87 25.36 -1.69 5.09
N PHE A 88 25.57 -1.73 3.78
CA PHE A 88 24.47 -1.67 2.80
C PHE A 88 23.58 -2.91 2.86
N CYS A 89 24.16 -4.09 3.10
CA CYS A 89 23.39 -5.32 3.31
C CYS A 89 22.45 -5.20 4.53
N ARG A 90 22.97 -4.74 5.68
CA ARG A 90 22.15 -4.53 6.89
C ARG A 90 21.08 -3.46 6.69
N LEU A 91 21.43 -2.35 6.04
CA LEU A 91 20.51 -1.27 5.74
C LEU A 91 19.36 -1.75 4.85
N ARG A 92 19.64 -2.50 3.78
CA ARG A 92 18.63 -3.07 2.89
C ARG A 92 17.63 -3.94 3.65
N VAL A 93 18.13 -4.84 4.49
CA VAL A 93 17.28 -5.74 5.29
C VAL A 93 16.42 -4.94 6.27
N TYR A 94 17.02 -3.98 6.99
CA TYR A 94 16.30 -3.11 7.92
C TYR A 94 15.21 -2.31 7.21
N MET A 95 15.55 -1.63 6.11
CA MET A 95 14.61 -0.85 5.30
C MET A 95 13.48 -1.73 4.79
N TYR A 96 13.77 -2.93 4.27
CA TYR A 96 12.73 -3.87 3.82
C TYR A 96 11.75 -4.20 4.94
N TYR A 97 12.21 -4.58 6.13
CA TYR A 97 11.32 -4.94 7.23
C TYR A 97 10.51 -3.76 7.74
N VAL A 98 11.17 -2.62 7.99
CA VAL A 98 10.51 -1.41 8.51
C VAL A 98 9.43 -0.93 7.53
N PHE A 99 9.78 -0.79 6.25
CA PHE A 99 8.87 -0.23 5.26
C PHE A 99 7.83 -1.21 4.71
N THR A 100 7.95 -2.51 5.00
CA THR A 100 6.84 -3.47 4.79
C THR A 100 5.80 -3.36 5.92
N VAL A 101 6.23 -3.14 7.16
CA VAL A 101 5.34 -3.12 8.33
C VAL A 101 4.70 -1.74 8.55
N LEU A 102 5.48 -0.67 8.37
CA LEU A 102 5.06 0.70 8.65
C LEU A 102 3.78 1.13 7.91
N PRO A 103 3.59 0.85 6.61
CA PRO A 103 2.35 1.20 5.93
C PRO A 103 1.13 0.51 6.55
N THR A 104 1.27 -0.75 6.97
CA THR A 104 0.18 -1.53 7.56
C THR A 104 -0.18 -1.02 8.96
N THR A 105 0.82 -0.66 9.78
CA THR A 105 0.56 -0.08 11.11
C THR A 105 -0.09 1.29 11.01
N LEU A 106 0.29 2.12 10.03
CA LEU A 106 -0.37 3.41 9.77
C LEU A 106 -1.85 3.23 9.40
N LEU A 107 -2.20 2.24 8.56
CA LEU A 107 -3.59 1.95 8.23
C LEU A 107 -4.40 1.50 9.45
N ILE A 108 -3.81 0.72 10.35
CA ILE A 108 -4.45 0.30 11.60
C ILE A 108 -4.69 1.51 12.50
N MET A 109 -3.69 2.38 12.68
CA MET A 109 -3.83 3.60 13.48
C MET A 109 -4.95 4.50 12.96
N VAL A 110 -5.03 4.69 11.64
CA VAL A 110 -6.13 5.46 11.02
C VAL A 110 -7.49 4.83 11.30
N THR A 111 -7.58 3.50 11.24
CA THR A 111 -8.83 2.79 11.51
C THR A 111 -9.26 2.99 12.96
N ILE A 112 -8.31 2.90 13.90
CA ILE A 112 -8.56 3.14 15.33
C ILE A 112 -9.03 4.58 15.55
N ASP A 113 -8.26 5.57 15.11
CA ASP A 113 -8.57 7.00 15.26
C ASP A 113 -9.98 7.31 14.75
N ARG A 114 -10.31 6.73 13.60
CA ARG A 114 -11.60 6.90 12.98
C ARG A 114 -12.74 6.28 13.77
N THR A 115 -12.58 5.04 14.22
CA THR A 115 -13.60 4.37 15.04
C THR A 115 -13.84 5.11 16.35
N PHE A 116 -12.77 5.64 16.96
CA PHE A 116 -12.83 6.43 18.17
C PHE A 116 -13.61 7.74 17.95
N ILE A 117 -13.28 8.51 16.91
CA ILE A 117 -14.00 9.74 16.57
C ILE A 117 -15.48 9.44 16.27
N SER A 118 -15.76 8.38 15.50
CA SER A 118 -17.13 8.00 15.15
C SER A 118 -17.96 7.66 16.40
N LEU A 119 -17.35 6.98 17.38
CA LEU A 119 -17.98 6.66 18.67
C LEU A 119 -18.27 7.91 19.49
N LEU A 120 -17.31 8.84 19.58
CA LEU A 120 -17.47 10.10 20.30
C LEU A 120 -18.59 10.96 19.69
N THR A 121 -18.60 11.09 18.36
CA THR A 121 -19.66 11.81 17.65
C THR A 121 -21.02 11.18 17.90
N TYR A 122 -21.11 9.84 17.87
CA TYR A 122 -22.36 9.14 18.17
C TYR A 122 -22.83 9.38 19.61
N ARG A 123 -21.93 9.34 20.61
CA ARG A 123 -22.27 9.63 22.01
C ARG A 123 -22.73 11.07 22.19
N ASN A 124 -22.03 12.04 21.62
CA ASN A 124 -22.40 13.45 21.72
C ASN A 124 -23.78 13.74 21.12
N ILE A 125 -24.09 13.16 19.95
CA ILE A 125 -25.42 13.29 19.34
C ILE A 125 -26.49 12.62 20.21
N ARG A 126 -26.20 11.44 20.79
CA ARG A 126 -27.14 10.73 21.66
C ARG A 126 -27.45 11.50 22.95
N GLU A 127 -26.44 12.09 23.59
CA GLU A 127 -26.63 12.91 24.80
C GLU A 127 -27.40 14.20 24.46
N MET A 128 -27.10 14.83 23.32
CA MET A 128 -27.85 16.00 22.85
C MET A 128 -29.33 15.67 22.62
N ASN A 129 -29.62 14.52 21.99
CA ASN A 129 -31.00 14.03 21.79
C ASN A 129 -31.71 13.66 23.10
N ARG A 130 -30.98 13.41 24.19
CA ARG A 130 -31.55 13.14 25.52
C ARG A 130 -31.99 14.41 26.25
N HIS A 131 -31.38 15.55 25.95
CA HIS A 131 -31.61 16.80 26.67
C HIS A 131 -32.54 17.79 25.92
N ILE A 132 -32.92 17.50 24.67
CA ILE A 132 -33.71 18.42 23.83
C ILE A 132 -34.96 17.69 23.28
N MET A 133 -36.16 18.21 23.55
CA MET A 133 -37.40 17.80 22.85
C MET A 133 -37.31 18.22 21.38
N PRO A 134 -37.56 17.33 20.39
CA PRO A 134 -37.38 17.69 19.01
C PRO A 134 -38.59 18.49 18.53
N VAL A 135 -38.52 19.81 18.61
CA VAL A 135 -39.29 20.70 17.73
C VAL A 135 -38.30 21.40 16.81
N VAL A 136 -37.75 20.67 15.84
CA VAL A 136 -37.12 21.28 14.67
C VAL A 136 -37.46 20.44 13.45
N ASN A 137 -38.08 21.10 12.48
CA ASN A 137 -38.26 20.63 11.11
C ASN A 137 -36.86 20.63 10.45
N GLU A 138 -36.02 19.69 10.86
CA GLU A 138 -34.58 19.73 10.64
C GLU A 138 -34.24 19.02 9.32
N GLN A 139 -34.28 19.79 8.22
CA GLN A 139 -33.53 19.38 7.04
C GLN A 139 -32.07 19.30 7.47
N PRO A 140 -31.37 18.17 7.24
CA PRO A 140 -29.96 18.07 7.58
C PRO A 140 -29.23 19.24 6.93
N THR A 141 -28.59 20.09 7.73
CA THR A 141 -27.87 21.23 7.18
C THR A 141 -26.93 20.71 6.09
N SER A 142 -26.89 21.38 4.94
CA SER A 142 -26.09 20.94 3.78
C SER A 142 -24.61 20.70 4.13
N VAL A 143 -24.15 21.28 5.25
CA VAL A 143 -22.84 21.10 5.86
C VAL A 143 -22.68 19.70 6.48
N GLU A 144 -23.61 19.24 7.33
CA GLU A 144 -23.54 17.93 7.99
C GLU A 144 -23.59 16.77 6.98
N HIS A 145 -24.47 16.88 5.98
CA HIS A 145 -24.54 15.90 4.90
C HIS A 145 -23.23 15.84 4.10
N ARG A 146 -22.62 17.00 3.80
CA ARG A 146 -21.31 17.06 3.11
C ARG A 146 -20.18 16.46 3.95
N MET A 147 -20.21 16.61 5.26
CA MET A 147 -19.21 16.00 6.16
C MET A 147 -19.35 14.48 6.19
N LYS A 148 -20.57 13.95 6.38
CA LYS A 148 -20.84 12.50 6.35
C LYS A 148 -20.43 11.85 5.03
N VAL A 149 -20.69 12.50 3.88
CA VAL A 149 -20.30 11.98 2.56
C VAL A 149 -18.78 11.94 2.40
N LYS A 150 -18.05 12.96 2.86
CA LYS A 150 -16.58 12.97 2.82
C LYS A 150 -15.99 11.89 3.71
N ASP A 151 -16.56 11.69 4.90
CA ASP A 151 -16.16 10.61 5.77
C ASP A 151 -16.42 9.27 5.09
N GLN A 152 -17.65 8.95 4.72
CA GLN A 152 -17.96 7.65 4.10
C GLN A 152 -17.02 7.30 2.94
N GLN A 153 -16.69 8.28 2.11
CA GLN A 153 -15.71 8.13 1.03
C GLN A 153 -14.30 7.77 1.52
N LEU A 154 -13.80 8.44 2.56
CA LEU A 154 -12.55 8.10 3.21
C LEU A 154 -12.58 6.67 3.78
N ILE A 155 -13.72 6.19 4.28
CA ILE A 155 -13.86 4.82 4.84
C ILE A 155 -13.72 3.82 3.70
N VAL A 156 -14.38 4.11 2.58
CA VAL A 156 -14.32 3.28 1.38
C VAL A 156 -12.89 3.22 0.84
N MET A 157 -12.16 4.35 0.83
CA MET A 157 -10.74 4.38 0.48
C MET A 157 -9.92 3.45 1.38
N LEU A 158 -10.08 3.55 2.71
CA LEU A 158 -9.35 2.70 3.66
C LEU A 158 -9.68 1.21 3.49
N LEU A 159 -10.96 0.86 3.48
CA LEU A 159 -11.42 -0.53 3.41
C LEU A 159 -10.96 -1.20 2.11
N SER A 160 -11.05 -0.48 0.99
CA SER A 160 -10.57 -0.99 -0.29
C SER A 160 -9.06 -1.29 -0.25
N GLN A 161 -8.27 -0.39 0.32
CA GLN A 161 -6.83 -0.59 0.44
C GLN A 161 -6.46 -1.75 1.36
N VAL A 162 -7.13 -1.85 2.51
CA VAL A 162 -6.92 -2.94 3.47
C VAL A 162 -7.25 -4.28 2.82
N LEU A 163 -8.35 -4.38 2.09
CA LEU A 163 -8.76 -5.61 1.40
C LEU A 163 -7.72 -6.04 0.35
N VAL A 164 -7.27 -5.11 -0.50
CA VAL A 164 -6.22 -5.36 -1.49
C VAL A 164 -4.92 -5.81 -0.81
N THR A 165 -4.54 -5.15 0.27
CA THR A 165 -3.33 -5.47 1.03
C THR A 165 -3.40 -6.88 1.63
N ILE A 166 -4.53 -7.27 2.21
CA ILE A 166 -4.73 -8.63 2.76
C ILE A 166 -4.55 -9.68 1.66
N VAL A 167 -5.21 -9.50 0.52
CA VAL A 167 -5.14 -10.46 -0.61
C VAL A 167 -3.70 -10.64 -1.09
N CYS A 168 -2.91 -9.56 -1.15
CA CYS A 168 -1.53 -9.60 -1.63
C CYS A 168 -0.52 -10.14 -0.59
N ILE A 169 -0.82 -10.03 0.71
CA ILE A 169 0.06 -10.53 1.79
C ILE A 169 -0.08 -12.05 1.98
N ILE A 170 -1.26 -12.63 1.71
CA ILE A 170 -1.52 -14.07 1.91
C ILE A 170 -0.47 -14.97 1.23
N PRO A 171 -0.12 -14.81 -0.06
CA PRO A 171 0.89 -15.63 -0.73
C PRO A 171 2.29 -15.50 -0.10
N PHE A 172 2.63 -14.30 0.37
CA PHE A 172 3.92 -14.02 1.01
C PHE A 172 4.03 -14.70 2.37
N THR A 173 3.05 -14.50 3.24
CA THR A 173 3.04 -15.11 4.58
C THR A 173 2.91 -16.63 4.48
N GLY A 174 2.06 -17.14 3.59
CA GLY A 174 1.89 -18.57 3.35
C GLY A 174 3.19 -19.26 2.93
N TYR A 175 3.93 -18.68 1.98
CA TYR A 175 5.24 -19.21 1.59
C TYR A 175 6.27 -19.15 2.73
N ARG A 176 6.31 -18.04 3.48
CA ARG A 176 7.26 -17.90 4.61
C ARG A 176 7.00 -18.93 5.68
N MET A 177 5.73 -19.19 6.04
CA MET A 177 5.38 -20.26 6.98
C MET A 177 5.79 -21.65 6.45
N TYR A 178 5.48 -21.95 5.18
CA TYR A 178 5.90 -23.20 4.54
C TYR A 178 7.43 -23.40 4.58
N SER A 179 8.20 -22.34 4.29
CA SER A 179 9.66 -22.38 4.31
C SER A 179 10.24 -22.61 5.71
N GLN A 180 9.59 -22.14 6.78
CA GLN A 180 10.05 -22.37 8.15
C GLN A 180 9.80 -23.81 8.60
N ILE A 181 8.63 -24.36 8.28
CA ILE A 181 8.27 -25.75 8.65
C ILE A 181 9.18 -26.77 7.94
N THR A 182 9.56 -26.50 6.69
CA THR A 182 10.35 -27.42 5.86
C THR A 182 11.87 -27.23 5.99
N GLN A 183 12.35 -26.44 6.96
CA GLN A 183 13.76 -26.05 7.05
C GLN A 183 14.72 -27.22 7.27
N ASN A 184 14.30 -28.24 8.03
CA ASN A 184 15.16 -29.37 8.42
C ASN A 184 15.11 -30.55 7.44
N GLN A 185 14.35 -30.44 6.35
CA GLN A 185 14.18 -31.51 5.37
C GLN A 185 15.17 -31.34 4.22
N PRO A 186 15.90 -32.40 3.78
CA PRO A 186 16.78 -32.31 2.62
C PRO A 186 15.95 -32.04 1.35
N LYS A 187 16.30 -30.98 0.61
CA LYS A 187 15.58 -30.54 -0.59
C LYS A 187 16.37 -30.91 -1.84
N ALA A 188 15.72 -31.58 -2.79
CA ALA A 188 16.29 -31.83 -4.11
C ALA A 188 16.44 -30.51 -4.90
N ALA A 189 17.41 -30.43 -5.80
CA ALA A 189 17.72 -29.22 -6.58
C ALA A 189 16.51 -28.65 -7.36
N VAL A 190 15.68 -29.53 -7.92
CA VAL A 190 14.45 -29.13 -8.64
C VAL A 190 13.44 -28.49 -7.68
N ARG A 191 13.24 -29.08 -6.50
CA ARG A 191 12.33 -28.54 -5.48
C ARG A 191 12.80 -27.16 -4.99
N GLN A 192 14.10 -26.99 -4.79
CA GLN A 192 14.68 -25.70 -4.41
C GLN A 192 14.40 -24.61 -5.46
N SER A 193 14.49 -24.95 -6.74
CA SER A 193 14.23 -24.01 -7.84
C SER A 193 12.76 -23.58 -7.92
N ILE A 194 11.83 -24.52 -7.70
CA ILE A 194 10.39 -24.21 -7.60
C ILE A 194 10.12 -23.30 -6.41
N GLU A 195 10.69 -23.62 -5.24
CA GLU A 195 10.52 -22.81 -4.03
C GLU A 195 11.08 -21.39 -4.21
N SER A 196 12.22 -21.22 -4.87
CA SER A 196 12.76 -19.90 -5.22
C SER A 196 11.84 -19.11 -6.15
N PHE A 197 11.27 -19.74 -7.18
CA PHE A 197 10.32 -19.09 -8.08
C PHE A 197 9.03 -18.66 -7.36
N VAL A 198 8.48 -19.53 -6.51
CA VAL A 198 7.28 -19.22 -5.70
C VAL A 198 7.58 -18.09 -4.73
N GLN A 199 8.75 -18.10 -4.07
CA GLN A 199 9.19 -17.00 -3.22
C GLN A 199 9.26 -15.69 -3.98
N ALA A 200 9.90 -15.70 -5.14
CA ALA A 200 10.09 -14.52 -5.97
C ALA A 200 8.73 -13.97 -6.44
N SER A 201 7.80 -14.86 -6.83
CA SER A 201 6.43 -14.48 -7.20
C SER A 201 5.64 -13.90 -6.02
N SER A 202 5.70 -14.53 -4.84
CA SER A 202 5.02 -14.02 -3.64
C SER A 202 5.57 -12.67 -3.17
N VAL A 203 6.89 -12.46 -3.25
CA VAL A 203 7.52 -11.16 -2.96
C VAL A 203 7.07 -10.10 -3.97
N PHE A 204 7.00 -10.46 -5.26
CA PHE A 204 6.51 -9.56 -6.31
C PHE A 204 5.08 -9.10 -6.04
N VAL A 205 4.18 -10.03 -5.69
CA VAL A 205 2.79 -9.72 -5.33
C VAL A 205 2.72 -8.83 -4.09
N ASN A 206 3.60 -9.01 -3.11
CA ASN A 206 3.65 -8.17 -1.91
C ASN A 206 4.03 -6.71 -2.19
N TYR A 207 4.71 -6.41 -3.30
CA TYR A 207 4.99 -5.03 -3.72
C TYR A 207 3.79 -4.32 -4.35
N ILE A 208 2.79 -5.06 -4.84
CA ILE A 208 1.65 -4.50 -5.58
C ILE A 208 0.87 -3.45 -4.75
N PRO A 209 0.47 -3.71 -3.48
CA PRO A 209 -0.29 -2.74 -2.69
C PRO A 209 0.36 -1.37 -2.60
N ALA A 210 1.70 -1.31 -2.46
CA ALA A 210 2.44 -0.06 -2.41
C ALA A 210 2.32 0.75 -3.72
N CYS A 211 2.27 0.06 -4.86
CA CYS A 211 2.22 0.65 -6.19
C CYS A 211 0.80 1.08 -6.58
N ILE A 212 -0.23 0.33 -6.17
CA ILE A 212 -1.60 0.53 -6.67
C ILE A 212 -2.46 1.49 -5.84
N ASN A 213 -1.96 1.94 -4.69
CA ASN A 213 -2.66 2.83 -3.74
C ASN A 213 -3.45 3.96 -4.41
N PHE A 214 -2.79 4.76 -5.25
CA PHE A 214 -3.41 5.89 -5.94
C PHE A 214 -4.54 5.46 -6.88
N TYR A 215 -4.33 4.37 -7.61
CA TYR A 215 -5.28 3.85 -8.57
C TYR A 215 -6.53 3.28 -7.86
N VAL A 216 -6.33 2.57 -6.76
CA VAL A 216 -7.42 2.07 -5.88
C VAL A 216 -8.25 3.25 -5.36
N TYR A 217 -7.61 4.31 -4.87
CA TYR A 217 -8.30 5.53 -4.39
C TYR A 217 -9.08 6.23 -5.50
N THR A 218 -8.50 6.30 -6.69
CA THR A 218 -9.13 6.91 -7.86
C THR A 218 -10.36 6.12 -8.33
N TRP A 219 -10.32 4.79 -8.34
CA TRP A 219 -11.47 3.99 -8.78
C TRP A 219 -12.60 3.97 -7.76
N THR A 220 -12.25 3.83 -6.48
CA THR A 220 -13.23 3.67 -5.40
C THR A 220 -14.00 4.94 -5.10
N THR A 221 -13.38 6.13 -5.22
CA THR A 221 -13.95 7.37 -4.68
C THR A 221 -14.20 8.43 -5.75
N ARG A 222 -15.46 8.90 -5.85
CA ARG A 222 -15.86 9.98 -6.78
C ARG A 222 -15.21 11.33 -6.43
N THR A 223 -15.09 11.66 -5.14
CA THR A 223 -14.46 12.91 -4.69
C THR A 223 -12.98 12.95 -5.03
N PHE A 224 -12.26 11.83 -4.88
CA PHE A 224 -10.85 11.75 -5.26
C PHE A 224 -10.68 12.01 -6.75
N ARG A 225 -11.49 11.37 -7.61
CA ARG A 225 -11.51 11.66 -9.07
C ARG A 225 -11.77 13.12 -9.39
N ASN A 226 -12.74 13.74 -8.73
CA ASN A 226 -13.08 15.13 -8.97
C ASN A 226 -11.97 16.08 -8.51
N GLN A 227 -11.28 15.76 -7.43
CA GLN A 227 -10.11 16.53 -6.98
C GLN A 227 -8.92 16.35 -7.92
N VAL A 228 -8.63 15.12 -8.37
CA VAL A 228 -7.59 14.86 -9.38
C VAL A 228 -7.88 15.65 -10.65
N LYS A 229 -9.12 15.63 -11.16
CA LYS A 229 -9.51 16.45 -12.32
C LYS A 229 -9.26 17.94 -12.09
N ARG A 230 -9.62 18.48 -10.92
CA ARG A 230 -9.37 19.89 -10.60
C ARG A 230 -7.88 20.23 -10.54
N VAL A 231 -7.07 19.37 -9.95
CA VAL A 231 -5.61 19.57 -9.86
C VAL A 231 -4.98 19.51 -11.25
N LEU A 232 -5.36 18.54 -12.08
CA LEU A 232 -4.90 18.46 -13.47
C LEU A 232 -5.29 19.70 -14.26
N ILE A 233 -6.54 20.15 -14.19
CA ILE A 233 -6.98 21.38 -14.88
C ILE A 233 -6.15 22.58 -14.45
N LYS A 234 -5.86 22.75 -13.15
CA LYS A 234 -5.01 23.85 -12.67
C LYS A 234 -3.56 23.74 -13.14
N LEU A 235 -2.99 22.54 -13.22
CA LEU A 235 -1.62 22.32 -13.70
C LEU A 235 -1.49 22.60 -15.21
N PHE A 236 -2.53 22.28 -15.99
CA PHE A 236 -2.57 22.53 -17.45
C PHE A 236 -3.05 23.94 -17.82
N GLN A 237 -3.53 24.73 -16.87
CA GLN A 237 -3.94 26.13 -17.07
C GLN A 237 -2.86 27.14 -16.63
N CYS A 238 -1.69 26.68 -16.18
CA CYS A 238 -0.47 27.48 -16.10
C CYS A 238 0.33 27.33 -17.41
#